data_AF-A0A0G2H774-F1
#
_entry.id   AF-A0A0G2H774-F1
#
_cell.length_a   1.000
_cell.length_b   1.000
_cell.length_c   1.000
_cell.angle_alpha   90.00
_cell.angle_beta   90.00
_cell.angle_gamma   90.00
#
_symmetry.space_group_name_H-M   'P 1'
#
loop_
_entity.id
_entity.type
_entity.pdbx_description
1 polymer ?
#
loop_
_entity_poly.entity_id
_entity_poly.type
_entity_poly.pdbx_seq_one_letter_code
_entity_poly.pdbx_strand_id
1 'polypeptide(L)'
;MDGFLRLVDIRAPNQDSVFSQRSRTGSAPLAWHDISQSFLTCDENYTLLALSLRRFHVNMSVGRANSNIQHISASPIHPFTLMGCADGMVIATNPMRKVLIAKAEMWHQTWFLHEWRRAIGKHGTIDEASAGADTRSDLKKPPDNVLKAKPQGELKQAGPMCRVVDGFKAEVYKLWVEQGLPNQYEGVVYNTVYEEETASTQVAWNPNMRCGGWAAAGMGDGLVRIEDLAL
;
A
#
# COMPACT_ATOMS: atom_id res chain seq x y z
N MET A 1 -11.71 -17.80 2.59
CA MET A 1 -12.08 -16.73 1.64
C MET A 1 -12.04 -17.32 0.24
N ASP A 2 -13.10 -17.18 -0.56
CA ASP A 2 -13.17 -17.73 -1.94
C ASP A 2 -12.43 -16.87 -2.98
N GLY A 3 -12.11 -15.62 -2.62
CA GLY A 3 -11.33 -14.68 -3.40
C GLY A 3 -12.18 -13.75 -4.28
N PHE A 4 -13.51 -13.82 -4.19
CA PHE A 4 -14.40 -12.97 -4.96
C PHE A 4 -14.94 -11.82 -4.10
N LEU A 5 -14.96 -10.61 -4.66
CA LEU A 5 -15.86 -9.56 -4.17
C LEU A 5 -17.24 -9.77 -4.79
N ARG A 6 -18.29 -9.46 -4.04
CA ARG A 6 -19.69 -9.65 -4.46
C ARG A 6 -20.43 -8.35 -4.29
N LEU A 7 -21.06 -7.88 -5.35
CA LEU A 7 -22.04 -6.79 -5.31
C LEU A 7 -23.42 -7.42 -5.35
N VAL A 8 -24.24 -7.15 -4.33
CA VAL A 8 -25.57 -7.76 -4.17
C VAL A 8 -26.59 -6.66 -3.88
N ASP A 9 -27.69 -6.64 -4.64
CA ASP A 9 -28.84 -5.83 -4.27
C ASP A 9 -29.63 -6.50 -3.14
N ILE A 10 -29.78 -5.80 -2.02
CA ILE A 10 -30.50 -6.28 -0.84
C ILE A 10 -32.00 -6.56 -1.11
N ARG A 11 -32.57 -5.98 -2.17
CA ARG A 11 -33.97 -6.16 -2.54
C ARG A 11 -34.23 -7.52 -3.21
N ALA A 12 -33.22 -8.06 -3.91
CA ALA A 12 -33.33 -9.31 -4.66
C ALA A 12 -32.00 -10.09 -4.67
N PRO A 13 -31.50 -10.54 -3.50
CA PRO A 13 -30.13 -11.06 -3.35
C PRO A 13 -29.84 -12.34 -4.14
N ASN A 14 -30.88 -13.11 -4.47
CA ASN A 14 -30.74 -14.35 -5.26
C ASN A 14 -30.69 -14.10 -6.78
N GLN A 15 -31.10 -12.92 -7.24
CA GLN A 15 -31.20 -12.57 -8.67
C GLN A 15 -30.15 -11.53 -9.05
N ASP A 16 -29.99 -10.52 -8.20
CA ASP A 16 -29.16 -9.34 -8.47
C ASP A 16 -27.83 -9.45 -7.70
N SER A 17 -27.03 -10.44 -8.09
CA SER A 17 -25.67 -10.63 -7.58
C SER A 17 -24.65 -10.66 -8.71
N VAL A 18 -23.56 -9.91 -8.57
CA VAL A 18 -22.45 -9.88 -9.53
C VAL A 18 -21.13 -10.10 -8.79
N PHE A 19 -20.27 -10.93 -9.37
CA PHE A 19 -18.94 -11.22 -8.85
C PHE A 19 -17.89 -10.35 -9.54
N SER A 20 -16.86 -9.96 -8.80
CA SER A 20 -15.63 -9.39 -9.37
C SER A 20 -14.77 -10.48 -10.02
N GLN A 21 -13.66 -10.08 -10.63
CA GLN A 21 -12.57 -11.02 -10.88
C GLN A 21 -12.05 -11.60 -9.56
N ARG A 22 -11.60 -12.86 -9.59
CA ARG A 22 -11.08 -13.55 -8.41
C ARG A 22 -9.71 -12.98 -8.04
N SER A 23 -9.59 -12.44 -6.83
CA SER A 23 -8.30 -12.15 -6.21
C SER A 23 -7.75 -13.40 -5.53
N ARG A 24 -6.43 -13.56 -5.56
CA ARG A 24 -5.73 -14.62 -4.81
C ARG A 24 -5.18 -14.09 -3.48
N THR A 25 -5.17 -12.78 -3.27
CA THR A 25 -4.77 -12.13 -2.02
C THR A 25 -5.86 -12.28 -0.96
N GLY A 26 -5.48 -12.68 0.25
CA GLY A 26 -6.37 -12.79 1.39
C GLY A 26 -6.71 -11.41 1.96
N SER A 27 -7.91 -10.92 1.67
CA SER A 27 -8.47 -9.63 2.12
C SER A 27 -7.82 -8.39 1.50
N ALA A 28 -8.38 -7.91 0.39
CA ALA A 28 -8.02 -6.61 -0.18
C ALA A 28 -8.79 -5.47 0.52
N PRO A 29 -8.18 -4.31 0.80
CA PRO A 29 -8.90 -3.11 1.21
C PRO A 29 -10.00 -2.77 0.21
N LEU A 30 -11.13 -2.30 0.72
CA LEU A 30 -12.26 -1.88 -0.09
C LEU A 30 -12.75 -0.52 0.40
N ALA A 31 -12.78 0.47 -0.49
CA ALA A 31 -13.30 1.80 -0.20
C ALA A 31 -14.29 2.23 -1.28
N TRP A 32 -15.38 2.90 -0.90
CA TRP A 32 -16.29 3.51 -1.85
C TRP A 32 -15.78 4.89 -2.25
N HIS A 33 -15.74 5.19 -3.55
CA HIS A 33 -15.37 6.50 -4.06
C HIS A 33 -16.57 7.18 -4.73
N ASP A 34 -17.14 8.18 -4.03
CA ASP A 34 -18.41 8.82 -4.40
C ASP A 34 -18.40 9.41 -5.81
N ILE A 35 -17.36 10.16 -6.17
CA ILE A 35 -17.33 10.92 -7.43
C ILE A 35 -17.26 9.99 -8.65
N SER A 36 -16.61 8.83 -8.52
CA SER A 36 -16.51 7.84 -9.61
C SER A 36 -17.61 6.78 -9.57
N GLN A 37 -18.44 6.76 -8.52
CA GLN A 37 -19.45 5.72 -8.28
C GLN A 37 -18.86 4.31 -8.45
N SER A 38 -17.70 4.10 -7.83
CA SER A 38 -16.91 2.87 -7.96
C SER A 38 -16.32 2.45 -6.62
N PHE A 39 -16.18 1.15 -6.43
CA PHE A 39 -15.39 0.60 -5.34
C PHE A 39 -13.92 0.59 -5.72
N LEU A 40 -13.07 1.08 -4.84
CA LEU A 40 -11.62 1.02 -4.96
C LEU A 40 -11.11 -0.18 -4.15
N THR A 41 -10.33 -1.03 -4.81
CA THR A 41 -9.69 -2.22 -4.22
C THR A 41 -8.29 -2.38 -4.78
N CYS A 42 -7.48 -3.28 -4.23
CA CYS A 42 -6.20 -3.64 -4.85
C CYS A 42 -6.16 -5.09 -5.34
N ASP A 43 -5.15 -5.38 -6.17
CA ASP A 43 -4.79 -6.74 -6.57
C ASP A 43 -3.41 -7.15 -6.03
N GLU A 44 -3.04 -8.40 -6.29
CA GLU A 44 -1.72 -8.98 -5.97
C GLU A 44 -0.56 -8.33 -6.73
N ASN A 45 -0.84 -7.56 -7.78
CA ASN A 45 0.19 -6.83 -8.53
C ASN A 45 0.42 -5.42 -7.97
N TYR A 46 -0.08 -5.11 -6.77
CA TYR A 46 0.02 -3.79 -6.14
C TYR A 46 -0.72 -2.69 -6.92
N THR A 47 -1.72 -3.07 -7.73
CA THR A 47 -2.47 -2.14 -8.56
C THR A 47 -3.75 -1.71 -7.85
N LEU A 48 -4.03 -0.41 -7.83
CA LEU A 48 -5.32 0.12 -7.40
C LEU A 48 -6.33 -0.05 -8.54
N LEU A 49 -7.41 -0.75 -8.25
CA LEU A 49 -8.49 -1.08 -9.17
C LEU A 49 -9.76 -0.32 -8.78
N ALA A 50 -10.47 0.20 -9.79
CA ALA A 50 -11.81 0.74 -9.65
C ALA A 50 -12.83 -0.23 -10.27
N LEU A 51 -13.76 -0.69 -9.44
CA LEU A 51 -14.91 -1.52 -9.81
C LEU A 51 -16.16 -0.63 -9.85
N SER A 52 -16.51 -0.15 -11.04
CA SER A 52 -17.70 0.69 -11.21
C SER A 52 -18.97 -0.09 -10.93
N LEU A 53 -19.96 0.55 -10.31
CA LEU A 53 -21.24 -0.06 -9.96
C LEU A 53 -21.93 -0.74 -11.15
N ARG A 54 -21.80 -0.16 -12.36
CA ARG A 54 -22.41 -0.71 -13.60
C ARG A 54 -21.54 -1.77 -14.31
N ARG A 55 -20.28 -1.92 -13.91
CA ARG A 55 -19.30 -2.83 -14.54
C ARG A 55 -18.45 -3.53 -13.49
N PHE A 56 -19.08 -4.04 -12.43
CA PHE A 56 -18.39 -4.62 -11.26
C PHE A 56 -17.50 -5.83 -11.58
N HIS A 57 -17.79 -6.54 -12.68
CA HIS A 57 -17.01 -7.69 -13.16
C HIS A 57 -15.76 -7.30 -13.98
N VAL A 58 -15.57 -6.01 -14.28
CA VAL A 58 -14.45 -5.48 -15.06
C VAL A 58 -13.53 -4.66 -14.15
N ASN A 59 -12.26 -5.06 -14.09
CA ASN A 59 -11.24 -4.33 -13.36
C ASN A 59 -10.72 -3.17 -14.21
N MET A 60 -10.77 -1.95 -13.68
CA MET A 60 -10.11 -0.79 -14.28
C MET A 60 -8.96 -0.34 -13.39
N SER A 61 -7.74 -0.43 -13.87
CA SER A 61 -6.58 0.02 -13.12
C SER A 61 -6.48 1.54 -13.13
N VAL A 62 -6.47 2.13 -11.93
CA VAL A 62 -6.50 3.58 -11.71
C VAL A 62 -5.27 4.12 -10.98
N GLY A 63 -4.47 3.22 -10.40
CA GLY A 63 -3.21 3.55 -9.75
C GLY A 63 -2.39 2.30 -9.45
N ARG A 64 -1.24 2.47 -8.82
CA ARG A 64 -0.29 1.39 -8.51
C ARG A 64 0.69 1.80 -7.41
N ALA A 65 0.99 0.89 -6.51
CA ALA A 65 1.98 1.07 -5.45
C ALA A 65 3.24 0.22 -5.72
N ASN A 66 4.29 0.46 -4.93
CA ASN A 66 5.52 -0.34 -4.97
C ASN A 66 5.43 -1.61 -4.10
N SER A 67 4.45 -1.67 -3.20
CA SER A 67 4.22 -2.77 -2.28
C SER A 67 2.72 -3.00 -2.08
N ASN A 68 2.36 -3.99 -1.27
CA ASN A 68 0.97 -4.35 -1.04
C ASN A 68 0.19 -3.18 -0.42
N ILE A 69 -0.94 -2.83 -1.03
CA ILE A 69 -1.83 -1.77 -0.54
C ILE A 69 -2.67 -2.38 0.58
N GLN A 70 -2.50 -1.88 1.79
CA GLN A 70 -3.19 -2.37 2.98
C GLN A 70 -4.48 -1.60 3.25
N HIS A 71 -4.46 -0.28 2.98
CA HIS A 71 -5.58 0.62 3.26
C HIS A 71 -5.82 1.59 2.11
N ILE A 72 -7.08 1.91 1.87
CA ILE A 72 -7.52 2.87 0.86
C ILE A 72 -8.48 3.85 1.53
N SER A 73 -8.29 5.15 1.29
CA SER A 73 -9.22 6.18 1.72
C SER A 73 -9.58 7.09 0.55
N ALA A 74 -10.82 7.01 0.09
CA ALA A 74 -11.40 7.93 -0.86
C ALA A 74 -11.92 9.17 -0.12
N SER A 75 -11.67 10.36 -0.67
CA SER A 75 -12.26 11.58 -0.11
C SER A 75 -13.73 11.71 -0.54
N PRO A 76 -14.63 12.12 0.37
CA PRO A 76 -16.03 12.37 0.03
C PRO A 76 -16.25 13.70 -0.71
N ILE A 77 -15.25 14.58 -0.76
CA ILE A 77 -15.41 15.98 -1.19
C ILE A 77 -14.48 16.37 -2.36
N HIS A 78 -13.51 15.52 -2.71
CA HIS A 78 -12.62 15.72 -3.86
C HIS A 78 -12.21 14.37 -4.46
N PRO A 79 -11.73 14.32 -5.72
CA PRO A 79 -11.54 13.04 -6.43
C PRO A 79 -10.24 12.31 -6.06
N PHE A 80 -9.49 12.77 -5.06
CA PHE A 80 -8.26 12.14 -4.61
C PHE A 80 -8.51 11.00 -3.62
N THR A 81 -7.65 10.00 -3.71
CA THR A 81 -7.62 8.80 -2.87
C THR A 81 -6.23 8.62 -2.28
N LEU A 82 -6.15 8.19 -1.02
CA LEU A 82 -4.93 7.77 -0.35
C LEU A 82 -4.79 6.25 -0.39
N MET A 83 -3.57 5.78 -0.58
CA MET A 83 -3.16 4.38 -0.49
C MET A 83 -2.09 4.27 0.59
N GLY A 84 -2.38 3.49 1.65
CA GLY A 84 -1.41 3.11 2.67
C GLY A 84 -0.80 1.76 2.32
N CYS A 85 0.52 1.70 2.22
CA CYS A 85 1.25 0.53 1.73
C CYS A 85 2.04 -0.17 2.84
N ALA A 86 2.35 -1.45 2.62
CA ALA A 86 3.09 -2.28 3.56
C ALA A 86 4.56 -1.85 3.74
N ASP A 87 5.15 -1.21 2.73
CA ASP A 87 6.50 -0.61 2.80
C ASP A 87 6.58 0.70 3.58
N GLY A 88 5.47 1.18 4.15
CA GLY A 88 5.40 2.44 4.86
C GLY A 88 5.18 3.67 3.97
N MET A 89 5.04 3.49 2.65
CA MET A 89 4.64 4.59 1.76
C MET A 89 3.16 4.91 1.89
N VAL A 90 2.85 6.21 1.92
CA VAL A 90 1.49 6.72 1.75
C VAL A 90 1.43 7.54 0.47
N ILE A 91 0.55 7.14 -0.44
CA ILE A 91 0.48 7.70 -1.80
C ILE A 91 -0.89 8.34 -2.02
N ALA A 92 -0.90 9.57 -2.54
CA ALA A 92 -2.09 10.23 -3.03
C ALA A 92 -2.20 10.07 -4.56
N THR A 93 -3.39 9.77 -5.06
CA THR A 93 -3.67 9.71 -6.50
C THR A 93 -5.10 10.13 -6.82
N ASN A 94 -5.33 10.60 -8.05
CA ASN A 94 -6.65 10.93 -8.56
C ASN A 94 -7.13 9.82 -9.54
N PRO A 95 -7.97 8.87 -9.09
CA PRO A 95 -8.52 7.83 -9.95
C PRO A 95 -9.41 8.35 -11.10
N MET A 96 -10.01 9.55 -10.98
CA MET A 96 -10.96 10.05 -11.99
C MET A 96 -10.34 10.22 -13.37
N ARG A 97 -9.05 10.53 -13.44
CA ARG A 97 -8.37 10.73 -14.72
C ARG A 97 -8.43 9.47 -15.59
N LYS A 98 -8.21 8.30 -14.98
CA LYS A 98 -8.33 6.99 -15.65
C LYS A 98 -9.78 6.57 -15.86
N VAL A 99 -10.65 6.84 -14.88
CA VAL A 99 -12.09 6.52 -14.98
C VAL A 99 -12.73 7.22 -16.18
N LEU A 100 -12.39 8.49 -16.41
CA LEU A 100 -12.92 9.29 -17.51
C LEU A 100 -12.19 9.02 -18.83
N ILE A 101 -10.87 8.84 -18.77
CA ILE A 101 -10.03 8.66 -19.96
C ILE A 101 -9.15 7.43 -19.76
N ALA A 102 -9.59 6.28 -20.30
CA ALA A 102 -8.92 4.99 -20.12
C ALA A 102 -7.42 5.00 -20.51
N LYS A 103 -7.04 5.80 -21.51
CA LYS A 103 -5.66 5.94 -22.01
C LYS A 103 -4.82 7.00 -21.28
N ALA A 104 -5.39 7.74 -20.32
CA ALA A 104 -4.65 8.77 -19.61
C ALA A 104 -3.55 8.18 -18.73
N GLU A 105 -2.50 8.96 -18.49
CA GLU A 105 -1.45 8.63 -17.54
C GLU A 105 -1.97 8.67 -16.09
N MET A 106 -1.42 7.79 -15.26
CA MET A 106 -1.72 7.75 -13.83
C MET A 106 -0.66 8.58 -13.12
N TRP A 107 -1.09 9.59 -12.37
CA TRP A 107 -0.20 10.43 -11.59
C TRP A 107 -0.31 10.06 -10.13
N HIS A 108 0.84 9.77 -9.52
CA HIS A 108 0.97 9.50 -8.10
C HIS A 108 1.83 10.58 -7.46
N GLN A 109 1.47 10.97 -6.26
CA GLN A 109 2.34 11.77 -5.41
C GLN A 109 2.47 11.02 -4.09
N THR A 110 3.68 10.56 -3.79
CA THR A 110 3.98 10.03 -2.46
C THR A 110 3.91 11.18 -1.48
N TRP A 111 3.07 11.04 -0.46
CA TRP A 111 2.99 12.01 0.62
C TRP A 111 4.24 11.88 1.49
N PHE A 112 4.53 10.68 1.98
CA PHE A 112 5.75 10.38 2.71
C PHE A 112 6.08 8.88 2.66
N LEU A 113 7.31 8.55 3.06
CA LEU A 113 7.75 7.19 3.32
C LEU A 113 8.14 7.09 4.80
N HIS A 114 7.52 6.15 5.50
CA HIS A 114 7.92 5.76 6.84
C HIS A 114 8.86 4.56 6.77
N GLU A 115 9.97 4.63 7.49
CA GLU A 115 10.91 3.53 7.64
C GLU A 115 11.11 3.26 9.11
N TRP A 116 11.03 1.99 9.50
CA TRP A 116 11.31 1.56 10.85
C TRP A 116 12.52 0.63 10.90
N ARG A 117 13.28 0.75 11.99
CA ARG A 117 14.44 -0.07 12.29
C ARG A 117 14.27 -0.67 13.68
N ARG A 118 14.48 -1.98 13.76
CA ARG A 118 14.61 -2.75 15.02
C ARG A 118 15.68 -2.17 15.95
N ALA A 119 15.56 -2.48 17.23
CA ALA A 119 16.63 -2.26 18.20
C ALA A 119 17.88 -3.06 17.81
N ILE A 120 19.06 -2.47 18.00
CA ILE A 120 20.34 -3.12 17.74
C ILE A 120 20.96 -3.48 19.09
N GLY A 121 21.39 -4.74 19.25
CA GLY A 121 22.08 -5.19 20.45
C GLY A 121 23.43 -4.48 20.66
N LYS A 122 23.97 -4.54 21.87
CA LYS A 122 25.23 -3.87 22.28
C LYS A 122 26.45 -4.19 21.40
N HIS A 123 26.43 -5.29 20.64
CA HIS A 123 27.50 -5.71 19.74
C HIS A 123 27.20 -5.50 18.24
N GLY A 124 26.14 -4.76 17.89
CA GLY A 124 25.73 -4.61 16.49
C GLY A 124 25.04 -5.85 15.92
N THR A 125 24.84 -6.89 16.73
CA THR A 125 23.99 -8.03 16.39
C THR A 125 22.52 -7.63 16.52
N ILE A 126 21.77 -7.84 15.45
CA ILE A 126 20.31 -7.83 15.47
C ILE A 126 19.89 -8.91 16.48
N ASP A 127 19.00 -8.59 17.41
CA ASP A 127 18.55 -9.53 18.44
C ASP A 127 18.01 -10.82 17.78
N GLU A 128 18.65 -11.96 18.07
CA GLU A 128 18.37 -13.25 17.41
C GLU A 128 16.95 -13.75 17.72
N ALA A 129 16.37 -13.33 18.84
CA ALA A 129 14.97 -13.61 19.18
C ALA A 129 13.98 -12.98 18.19
N SER A 130 14.35 -11.87 17.54
CA SER A 130 13.55 -11.18 16.52
C SER A 130 13.84 -11.68 15.10
N ALA A 131 15.00 -12.30 14.85
CA ALA A 131 15.34 -12.91 13.55
C ALA A 131 14.59 -14.24 13.29
N GLY A 132 13.90 -14.79 14.31
CA GLY A 132 13.10 -16.01 14.22
C GLY A 132 11.85 -15.92 13.32
N ALA A 133 11.51 -14.75 12.79
CA ALA A 133 10.44 -14.60 11.79
C ALA A 133 10.88 -15.00 10.37
N ASP A 134 12.19 -15.04 10.08
CA ASP A 134 12.76 -15.33 8.75
C ASP A 134 13.23 -16.78 8.57
N THR A 135 13.05 -17.65 9.58
CA THR A 135 13.52 -19.04 9.54
C THR A 135 12.66 -19.99 8.69
N ARG A 136 11.79 -19.48 7.82
CA ARG A 136 11.13 -20.28 6.77
C ARG A 136 11.92 -20.34 5.46
N SER A 137 13.14 -19.82 5.43
CA SER A 137 14.02 -20.15 4.32
C SER A 137 14.47 -21.61 4.46
N ASP A 138 14.09 -22.44 3.48
CA ASP A 138 14.65 -23.79 3.26
C ASP A 138 16.17 -23.78 2.98
N LEU A 139 16.83 -22.63 3.19
CA LEU A 139 18.25 -22.41 3.18
C LEU A 139 18.78 -22.57 4.61
N LYS A 140 19.37 -23.73 4.90
CA LYS A 140 20.13 -24.01 6.15
C LYS A 140 21.28 -23.03 6.42
N LYS A 141 21.55 -22.07 5.54
CA LYS A 141 22.51 -20.99 5.73
C LYS A 141 21.97 -19.70 5.10
N PRO A 142 22.07 -18.54 5.78
CA PRO A 142 21.88 -17.26 5.12
C PRO A 142 22.87 -17.13 3.96
N PRO A 143 22.52 -16.46 2.85
CA PRO A 143 23.44 -16.26 1.73
C PRO A 143 24.73 -15.60 2.22
N ASP A 144 25.89 -16.10 1.76
CA ASP A 144 27.23 -15.69 2.23
C ASP A 144 27.53 -14.18 2.07
N ASN A 145 26.69 -13.47 1.29
CA ASN A 145 26.80 -12.05 1.00
C ASN A 145 25.87 -11.13 1.82
N VAL A 146 25.30 -11.60 2.93
CA VAL A 146 24.72 -10.65 3.90
C VAL A 146 25.89 -9.91 4.54
N LEU A 147 26.18 -8.72 4.01
CA LEU A 147 27.14 -7.78 4.57
C LEU A 147 26.76 -7.53 6.03
N LYS A 148 27.43 -8.24 6.95
CA LYS A 148 27.41 -7.92 8.37
C LYS A 148 28.18 -6.62 8.53
N ALA A 149 27.53 -5.51 8.20
CA ALA A 149 28.07 -4.18 8.42
C ALA A 149 28.26 -4.03 9.93
N LYS A 150 29.49 -4.22 10.40
CA LYS A 150 29.85 -3.89 11.77
C LYS A 150 29.74 -2.36 11.89
N PRO A 151 28.90 -1.81 12.78
CA PRO A 151 28.83 -0.37 12.96
C PRO A 151 30.21 0.15 13.38
N GLN A 152 30.76 1.09 12.61
CA GLN A 152 31.95 1.84 13.01
C GLN A 152 31.53 2.86 14.08
N GLY A 153 31.68 2.49 15.36
CA GLY A 153 31.46 3.36 16.51
C GLY A 153 30.41 2.84 17.50
N GLU A 154 30.43 3.38 18.73
CA GLU A 154 29.36 3.13 19.70
C GLU A 154 28.03 3.66 19.16
N LEU A 155 27.02 2.79 19.12
CA LEU A 155 25.67 3.14 18.71
C LEU A 155 25.09 4.14 19.72
N LYS A 156 24.91 5.39 19.31
CA LYS A 156 24.29 6.45 20.13
C LYS A 156 22.86 6.09 20.57
N GLN A 157 22.15 5.30 19.78
CA GLN A 157 20.76 4.88 20.03
C GLN A 157 20.57 3.40 19.68
N ALA A 158 20.55 2.56 20.73
CA ALA A 158 20.35 1.11 20.62
C ALA A 158 18.87 0.70 20.48
N GLY A 159 17.92 1.55 20.87
CA GLY A 159 16.49 1.28 20.78
C GLY A 159 15.94 1.23 19.35
N PRO A 160 14.67 0.85 19.15
CA PRO A 160 14.04 0.95 17.83
C PRO A 160 14.00 2.41 17.37
N MET A 161 14.04 2.63 16.06
CA MET A 161 14.06 3.95 15.46
C MET A 161 13.14 4.01 14.26
N CYS A 162 12.44 5.12 14.10
CA CYS A 162 11.66 5.44 12.93
C CYS A 162 12.28 6.62 12.17
N ARG A 163 12.09 6.67 10.87
CA ARG A 163 12.42 7.80 10.01
C ARG A 163 11.25 8.07 9.09
N VAL A 164 10.94 9.35 8.90
CA VAL A 164 9.98 9.80 7.91
C VAL A 164 10.74 10.57 6.83
N VAL A 165 10.56 10.16 5.58
CA VAL A 165 11.16 10.79 4.41
C VAL A 165 10.07 11.55 3.66
N ASP A 166 10.38 12.78 3.30
CA ASP A 166 9.49 13.73 2.62
C ASP A 166 10.14 14.28 1.34
N GLY A 167 9.40 15.12 0.62
CA GLY A 167 9.92 15.85 -0.54
C GLY A 167 9.82 15.09 -1.86
N PHE A 168 8.94 14.09 -1.92
CA PHE A 168 8.65 13.37 -3.16
C PHE A 168 7.95 14.27 -4.17
N LYS A 169 8.25 14.04 -5.44
CA LYS A 169 7.59 14.73 -6.56
C LYS A 169 6.45 13.88 -7.10
N ALA A 170 5.50 14.53 -7.76
CA ALA A 170 4.48 13.80 -8.51
C ALA A 170 5.13 13.09 -9.69
N GLU A 171 4.83 11.81 -9.84
CA GLU A 171 5.40 10.93 -10.85
C GLU A 171 4.30 10.25 -11.67
N VAL A 172 4.59 10.02 -12.96
CA VAL A 172 3.74 9.21 -13.82
C VAL A 172 4.05 7.75 -13.58
N TYR A 173 3.05 7.01 -13.13
CA TYR A 173 3.18 5.59 -12.89
C TYR A 173 2.63 4.80 -14.08
N LYS A 174 3.44 3.88 -14.61
CA LYS A 174 3.04 2.97 -15.69
C LYS A 174 2.49 1.68 -15.10
N LEU A 175 1.47 1.10 -15.75
CA LEU A 175 0.93 -0.22 -15.41
C LEU A 175 1.93 -1.34 -15.66
N TRP A 176 2.81 -1.14 -16.65
CA TRP A 176 3.84 -2.08 -17.04
C TRP A 176 5.20 -1.57 -16.56
N VAL A 177 5.90 -2.38 -15.78
CA VAL A 177 7.29 -2.13 -15.41
C VAL A 177 8.15 -2.79 -16.49
N GLU A 178 8.84 -1.98 -17.31
CA GLU A 178 9.69 -2.46 -18.42
C GLU A 178 10.84 -3.36 -17.92
N GLN A 179 11.26 -3.20 -16.66
CA GLN A 179 12.34 -3.97 -16.03
C GLN A 179 11.86 -5.20 -15.24
N GLY A 180 10.59 -5.59 -15.38
CA GLY A 180 9.99 -6.63 -14.54
C GLY A 180 9.66 -6.10 -13.15
N LEU A 181 8.83 -6.84 -12.41
CA LEU A 181 8.56 -6.52 -11.00
C LEU A 181 9.86 -6.72 -10.20
N PRO A 182 10.20 -5.82 -9.25
CA PRO A 182 11.46 -5.89 -8.50
C PRO A 182 11.66 -7.22 -7.74
N ASN A 183 10.57 -7.96 -7.50
CA ASN A 183 10.58 -9.22 -6.78
C ASN A 183 10.38 -10.45 -7.68
N GLN A 184 10.85 -10.39 -8.92
CA GLN A 184 10.81 -11.57 -9.80
C GLN A 184 12.05 -12.44 -9.58
N TYR A 185 11.84 -13.70 -9.22
CA TYR A 185 12.88 -14.72 -9.22
C TYR A 185 12.39 -15.93 -10.01
N GLU A 186 13.17 -16.34 -11.01
CA GLU A 186 12.83 -17.44 -11.94
C GLU A 186 11.44 -17.31 -12.62
N GLY A 187 11.03 -16.08 -12.93
CA GLY A 187 9.73 -15.81 -13.57
C GLY A 187 8.54 -15.87 -12.62
N VAL A 188 8.77 -16.13 -11.32
CA VAL A 188 7.76 -16.07 -10.26
C VAL A 188 7.87 -14.74 -9.54
N VAL A 189 6.74 -14.05 -9.37
CA VAL A 189 6.64 -12.81 -8.59
C VAL A 189 6.47 -13.18 -7.12
N TYR A 190 7.39 -12.72 -6.28
CA TYR A 190 7.32 -12.87 -4.82
C TYR A 190 6.77 -11.60 -4.17
N ASN A 191 5.98 -11.77 -3.12
CA ASN A 191 5.60 -10.65 -2.26
C ASN A 191 6.73 -10.33 -1.29
N THR A 192 7.14 -9.06 -1.22
CA THR A 192 8.06 -8.62 -0.17
C THR A 192 7.34 -8.62 1.15
N VAL A 193 7.94 -9.24 2.16
CA VAL A 193 7.50 -9.13 3.54
C VAL A 193 8.20 -7.93 4.16
N TYR A 194 7.42 -7.05 4.77
CA TYR A 194 7.90 -5.88 5.48
C TYR A 194 7.70 -6.06 6.98
N GLU A 195 8.47 -5.34 7.77
CA GLU A 195 8.27 -5.22 9.22
C GLU A 195 6.89 -4.61 9.50
N GLU A 196 6.16 -5.18 10.47
CA GLU A 196 4.81 -4.71 10.83
C GLU A 196 4.85 -3.23 11.24
N GLU A 197 5.87 -2.84 11.98
CA GLU A 197 6.08 -1.47 12.47
C GLU A 197 6.33 -0.46 11.35
N THR A 198 6.82 -0.91 10.19
CA THR A 198 7.02 -0.03 9.02
C THR A 198 5.69 0.27 8.32
N ALA A 199 4.77 -0.70 8.27
CA ALA A 199 3.58 -0.64 7.45
C ALA A 199 2.63 0.50 7.84
N SER A 200 1.97 1.10 6.83
CA SER A 200 0.81 1.96 7.09
C SER A 200 -0.38 1.10 7.52
N THR A 201 -0.98 1.45 8.65
CA THR A 201 -2.08 0.69 9.28
C THR A 201 -3.45 1.31 9.05
N GLN A 202 -3.52 2.59 8.68
CA GLN A 202 -4.76 3.24 8.26
C GLN A 202 -4.44 4.57 7.59
N VAL A 203 -5.22 4.93 6.57
CA VAL A 203 -5.24 6.29 6.00
C VAL A 203 -6.66 6.83 6.02
N ALA A 204 -6.82 8.14 6.16
CA ALA A 204 -8.12 8.81 6.16
C ALA A 204 -8.02 10.25 5.63
N TRP A 205 -9.01 10.66 4.84
CA TRP A 205 -9.24 12.07 4.51
C TRP A 205 -10.17 12.71 5.53
N ASN A 206 -10.00 14.00 5.79
CA ASN A 206 -10.96 14.76 6.55
C ASN A 206 -12.23 15.01 5.70
N PRO A 207 -13.41 14.54 6.15
CA PRO A 207 -14.63 14.65 5.36
C PRO A 207 -15.23 16.06 5.35
N ASN A 208 -14.74 16.98 6.20
CA ASN A 208 -15.32 18.31 6.34
C ASN A 208 -14.85 19.23 5.21
N MET A 209 -15.81 19.86 4.50
CA MET A 209 -15.54 20.79 3.40
C MET A 209 -14.53 21.90 3.74
N ARG A 210 -14.50 22.40 4.99
CA ARG A 210 -13.62 23.50 5.41
C ARG A 210 -12.15 23.10 5.54
N CYS A 211 -11.86 21.82 5.73
CA CYS A 211 -10.53 21.28 5.96
C CYS A 211 -10.33 20.01 5.15
N GLY A 212 -10.90 19.97 3.95
CA GLY A 212 -10.90 18.78 3.11
C GLY A 212 -9.55 18.32 2.61
N GLY A 213 -8.58 19.25 2.53
CA GLY A 213 -7.20 18.92 2.20
C GLY A 213 -6.47 18.17 3.30
N TRP A 214 -7.02 18.08 4.51
CA TRP A 214 -6.37 17.41 5.63
C TRP A 214 -6.47 15.89 5.50
N ALA A 215 -5.32 15.24 5.65
CA ALA A 215 -5.19 13.79 5.66
C ALA A 215 -4.53 13.31 6.96
N ALA A 216 -4.84 12.08 7.36
CA ALA A 216 -4.17 11.38 8.45
C ALA A 216 -3.69 10.01 7.97
N ALA A 217 -2.52 9.60 8.46
CA ALA A 217 -1.94 8.28 8.24
C ALA A 217 -1.40 7.72 9.56
N GLY A 218 -1.83 6.51 9.92
CA GLY A 218 -1.30 5.73 11.03
C GLY A 218 -0.26 4.73 10.55
N MET A 219 0.77 4.51 11.36
CA MET A 219 1.86 3.58 11.12
C MET A 219 1.86 2.44 12.14
N GLY A 220 2.52 1.33 11.81
CA GLY A 220 2.57 0.14 12.65
C GLY A 220 3.32 0.33 13.97
N ASP A 221 4.25 1.27 14.02
CA ASP A 221 4.98 1.64 15.24
C ASP A 221 4.17 2.54 16.21
N GLY A 222 2.93 2.88 15.86
CA GLY A 222 2.01 3.68 16.66
C GLY A 222 2.05 5.18 16.39
N LEU A 223 2.89 5.65 15.45
CA LEU A 223 2.89 7.05 15.04
C LEU A 223 1.68 7.39 14.15
N VAL A 224 1.19 8.62 14.29
CA VAL A 224 0.15 9.19 13.44
C VAL A 224 0.65 10.50 12.86
N ARG A 225 0.64 10.61 11.53
CA ARG A 225 0.93 11.85 10.80
C ARG A 225 -0.37 12.49 10.34
N ILE A 226 -0.47 13.80 10.50
CA ILE A 226 -1.60 14.62 10.06
C ILE A 226 -1.05 15.83 9.32
N GLU A 227 -1.53 16.09 8.11
CA GLU A 227 -1.06 17.21 7.28
C GLU A 227 -2.15 17.72 6.34
N ASP A 228 -2.07 18.98 5.95
CA ASP A 228 -2.89 19.58 4.89
C ASP A 228 -2.19 19.39 3.53
N LEU A 229 -2.75 18.53 2.69
CA LEU A 229 -2.20 18.18 1.38
C LEU A 229 -2.68 19.11 0.25
N ALA A 230 -3.51 20.10 0.56
CA ALA A 230 -4.02 21.06 -0.43
C ALA A 230 -3.21 22.36 -0.54
N LEU A 231 -2.15 22.52 0.29
CA LEU A 231 -1.31 23.72 0.35
C LEU A 231 -0.10 23.67 -0.58
#